data_AF-A0A2M7Y0Y6-F1
#
_entry.id   AF-A0A2M7Y0Y6-F1
#
_cell.length_a   1.000
_cell.length_b   1.000
_cell.length_c   1.000
_cell.angle_alpha   90.00
_cell.angle_beta   90.00
_cell.angle_gamma   90.00
#
_symmetry.space_group_name_H-M   'P 1'
#
loop_
_entity.id
_entity.type
_entity.pdbx_description
1 polymer ?
#
loop_
_entity_poly.entity_id
_entity_poly.type
_entity_poly.pdbx_seq_one_letter_code
_entity_poly.pdbx_strand_id
1 'polypeptide(L)'
;MTPDEFSVVLAPVTEIAGGQPFDAALQARLDLDFGAGSAWFAQMFSACQEAIAAGWMCNREAGGIRYGRVLKPGAATHGLSVDVVDMNDVRGPHHRHPNGEADLILPIDARAQFDGHGGGWLVYPPGSAHFPTVSGGRALVLYLLPGGAIEFTRAA
;
A
#
# COMPACT_ATOMS: atom_id res chain seq x y z
N MET A 1 -4.79 -17.00 -5.46
CA MET A 1 -3.45 -16.74 -4.91
C MET A 1 -3.32 -17.11 -3.42
N THR A 2 -2.21 -17.75 -3.05
CA THR A 2 -1.77 -18.01 -1.67
C THR A 2 -0.83 -16.89 -1.16
N PRO A 3 -0.57 -16.78 0.17
CA PRO A 3 0.38 -15.80 0.71
C PRO A 3 1.81 -15.94 0.17
N ASP A 4 2.28 -17.16 -0.07
CA ASP A 4 3.63 -17.40 -0.60
C ASP A 4 3.76 -16.93 -2.05
N GLU A 5 2.76 -17.22 -2.89
CA GLU A 5 2.70 -16.72 -4.26
C GLU A 5 2.65 -15.19 -4.29
N PHE A 6 1.86 -14.57 -3.42
CA PHE A 6 1.79 -13.11 -3.28
C PHE A 6 3.15 -12.53 -2.91
N SER A 7 3.86 -13.14 -1.96
CA SER A 7 5.20 -12.73 -1.55
C SER A 7 6.20 -12.78 -2.70
N VAL A 8 6.10 -13.77 -3.60
CA VAL A 8 6.96 -13.87 -4.78
C VAL A 8 6.71 -12.72 -5.75
N VAL A 9 5.45 -12.38 -6.02
CA VAL A 9 5.12 -11.25 -6.91
C VAL A 9 5.64 -9.93 -6.35
N LEU A 10 5.58 -9.74 -5.04
CA LEU A 10 5.99 -8.51 -4.36
C LEU A 10 7.51 -8.39 -4.16
N ALA A 11 8.25 -9.51 -4.18
CA ALA A 11 9.67 -9.53 -3.86
C ALA A 11 10.52 -8.47 -4.60
N PRO A 12 10.39 -8.28 -5.94
CA PRO A 12 11.17 -7.29 -6.67
C PRO A 12 10.97 -5.85 -6.16
N VAL A 13 9.75 -5.51 -5.74
CA VAL A 13 9.44 -4.19 -5.20
C VAL A 13 10.09 -4.00 -3.83
N THR A 14 9.98 -5.00 -2.95
CA THR A 14 10.58 -4.90 -1.61
C THR A 14 12.11 -4.90 -1.65
N GLU A 15 12.72 -5.57 -2.63
CA GLU A 15 14.17 -5.54 -2.88
C GLU A 15 14.63 -4.13 -3.27
N ILE A 16 13.88 -3.44 -4.12
CA ILE A 16 14.16 -2.06 -4.50
C ILE A 16 13.93 -1.09 -3.35
N ALA A 17 12.82 -1.22 -2.61
CA ALA A 17 12.43 -0.24 -1.60
C ALA A 17 13.16 -0.41 -0.25
N GLY A 18 13.46 -1.63 0.19
CA GLY A 18 13.85 -1.92 1.58
C GLY A 18 15.16 -1.31 2.07
N GLY A 19 16.00 -0.81 1.16
CA GLY A 19 17.27 -0.13 1.48
C GLY A 19 17.34 1.33 1.04
N GLN A 20 16.26 1.89 0.50
CA GLN A 20 16.28 3.23 -0.10
C GLN A 20 15.65 4.28 0.82
N PRO A 21 16.06 5.55 0.70
CA PRO A 21 15.30 6.66 1.25
C PRO A 21 13.88 6.67 0.66
N PHE A 22 12.88 6.85 1.51
CA PHE A 22 11.50 7.02 1.07
C PHE A 22 11.31 8.46 0.62
N ASP A 23 11.52 8.72 -0.66
CA ASP A 23 11.43 10.06 -1.25
C ASP A 23 10.95 10.00 -2.72
N ALA A 24 10.99 11.15 -3.39
CA ALA A 24 10.59 11.27 -4.79
C ALA A 24 11.45 10.42 -5.75
N ALA A 25 12.71 10.12 -5.40
CA ALA A 25 13.56 9.28 -6.23
C ALA A 25 13.13 7.80 -6.12
N LEU A 26 12.75 7.34 -4.93
CA LEU A 26 12.14 6.02 -4.78
C LEU A 26 10.82 5.94 -5.55
N GLN A 27 9.94 6.95 -5.45
CA GLN A 27 8.69 6.96 -6.21
C GLN A 27 8.95 6.85 -7.72
N ALA A 28 9.82 7.70 -8.26
CA ALA A 28 10.16 7.68 -9.68
C ALA A 28 10.71 6.32 -10.13
N ARG A 29 11.48 5.65 -9.26
CA ARG A 29 11.99 4.31 -9.56
C ARG A 29 10.89 3.26 -9.58
N LEU A 30 9.97 3.31 -8.60
CA LEU A 30 8.83 2.40 -8.54
C LEU A 30 7.85 2.62 -9.69
N ASP A 31 7.59 3.87 -10.09
CA ASP A 31 6.73 4.19 -11.24
C ASP A 31 7.32 3.68 -12.55
N LEU A 32 8.65 3.76 -12.72
CA LEU A 32 9.33 3.28 -13.93
C LEU A 32 9.15 1.77 -14.14
N ASP A 33 9.37 0.99 -13.09
CA ASP A 33 9.42 -0.48 -13.18
C ASP A 33 8.05 -1.13 -12.90
N PHE A 34 7.22 -0.48 -12.07
CA PHE A 34 6.00 -1.05 -11.46
C PHE A 34 4.80 -0.09 -11.45
N GLY A 35 4.83 0.99 -12.24
CA GLY A 35 3.72 1.96 -12.33
C GLY A 35 2.45 1.40 -12.97
N ALA A 36 1.39 2.21 -12.99
CA ALA A 36 0.02 1.83 -13.40
C ALA A 36 -0.12 1.20 -14.80
N GLY A 37 0.81 1.50 -15.72
CA GLY A 37 0.84 0.93 -17.06
C GLY A 37 1.61 -0.39 -17.20
N SER A 38 2.25 -0.87 -16.13
CA SER A 38 3.12 -2.04 -16.17
C SER A 38 2.33 -3.36 -16.08
N ALA A 39 2.90 -4.43 -16.64
CA ALA A 39 2.36 -5.78 -16.49
C ALA A 39 2.36 -6.23 -15.02
N TRP A 40 3.36 -5.80 -14.25
CA TRP A 40 3.46 -6.08 -12.82
C TRP A 40 2.30 -5.45 -12.05
N PHE A 41 1.93 -4.19 -12.35
CA PHE A 41 0.81 -3.52 -11.71
C PHE A 41 -0.50 -4.28 -11.94
N ALA A 42 -0.76 -4.71 -13.18
CA ALA A 42 -1.93 -5.52 -13.50
C ALA A 42 -1.92 -6.87 -12.75
N GLN A 43 -0.77 -7.52 -12.66
CA GLN A 43 -0.60 -8.77 -11.92
C GLN A 43 -0.86 -8.57 -10.41
N MET A 44 -0.27 -7.54 -9.81
CA MET A 44 -0.46 -7.20 -8.39
C MET A 44 -1.92 -6.87 -8.10
N PHE A 45 -2.60 -6.15 -9.02
CA PHE A 45 -4.02 -5.86 -8.85
C PHE A 45 -4.89 -7.12 -8.85
N SER A 46 -4.63 -8.06 -9.77
CA SER A 46 -5.31 -9.37 -9.78
C SER A 46 -5.02 -10.16 -8.52
N ALA A 47 -3.74 -10.19 -8.10
CA ALA A 47 -3.28 -10.87 -6.90
C ALA A 47 -4.01 -10.40 -5.63
N CYS A 48 -4.14 -9.08 -5.45
CA CYS A 48 -4.90 -8.51 -4.33
C CYS A 48 -6.38 -8.92 -4.37
N GLN A 49 -7.03 -8.86 -5.53
CA GLN A 49 -8.44 -9.26 -5.66
C GLN A 49 -8.66 -10.75 -5.35
N GLU A 50 -7.79 -11.63 -5.86
CA GLU A 50 -7.83 -13.06 -5.55
C GLU A 50 -7.58 -13.34 -4.07
N ALA A 51 -6.63 -12.64 -3.45
CA ALA A 51 -6.32 -12.78 -2.03
C ALA A 51 -7.48 -12.35 -1.13
N ILE A 52 -8.19 -11.28 -1.50
CA ILE A 52 -9.41 -10.83 -0.83
C ILE A 52 -10.53 -11.86 -1.00
N ALA A 53 -10.73 -12.37 -2.22
CA ALA A 53 -11.72 -13.42 -2.48
C ALA A 53 -11.43 -14.72 -1.72
N ALA A 54 -10.15 -15.06 -1.54
CA ALA A 54 -9.70 -16.18 -0.72
C ALA A 54 -9.84 -15.92 0.80
N GLY A 55 -10.21 -14.71 1.23
CA GLY A 55 -10.57 -14.38 2.61
C GLY A 55 -9.41 -14.10 3.56
N TRP A 56 -8.16 -14.10 3.07
CA TRP A 56 -6.99 -13.89 3.93
C TRP A 56 -6.42 -12.47 3.87
N MET A 57 -6.80 -11.65 2.88
CA MET A 57 -6.46 -10.23 2.76
C MET A 57 -7.67 -9.34 3.07
N CYS A 58 -7.45 -8.16 3.65
CA CYS A 58 -8.52 -7.22 4.06
C CYS A 58 -9.64 -7.89 4.89
N ASN A 59 -9.23 -8.73 5.86
CA ASN A 59 -10.12 -9.55 6.69
C ASN A 59 -10.49 -8.92 8.04
N ARG A 60 -9.99 -7.71 8.33
CA ARG A 60 -10.42 -6.88 9.46
C ARG A 60 -11.16 -5.67 8.94
N GLU A 61 -12.04 -5.10 9.75
CA GLU A 61 -12.80 -3.91 9.38
C GLU A 61 -13.01 -2.99 10.58
N ALA A 62 -12.84 -1.69 10.36
CA ALA A 62 -13.16 -0.64 11.31
C ALA A 62 -13.45 0.67 10.58
N GLY A 63 -14.48 1.41 10.99
CA GLY A 63 -14.80 2.73 10.41
C GLY A 63 -15.10 2.69 8.90
N GLY A 64 -15.63 1.59 8.38
CA GLY A 64 -15.90 1.40 6.94
C GLY A 64 -14.65 1.11 6.10
N ILE A 65 -13.51 0.86 6.73
CA ILE A 65 -12.25 0.50 6.07
C ILE A 65 -11.94 -0.96 6.37
N ARG A 66 -11.67 -1.74 5.32
CA ARG A 66 -11.18 -3.12 5.46
C ARG A 66 -9.68 -3.14 5.31
N TYR A 67 -8.96 -3.89 6.15
CA TYR A 67 -7.50 -3.83 6.18
C TYR A 67 -6.86 -5.11 6.72
N GLY A 68 -5.56 -5.27 6.49
CA GLY A 68 -4.76 -6.30 7.13
C GLY A 68 -3.29 -6.24 6.76
N ARG A 69 -2.42 -6.58 7.72
CA ARG A 69 -1.00 -6.84 7.45
C ARG A 69 -0.85 -8.19 6.76
N VAL A 70 -0.43 -8.15 5.50
CA VAL A 70 -0.24 -9.28 4.60
C VAL A 70 1.13 -9.92 4.82
N LEU A 71 2.19 -9.10 4.89
CA LEU A 71 3.54 -9.56 5.22
C LEU A 71 4.11 -8.78 6.39
N LYS A 72 4.78 -9.49 7.30
CA LYS A 72 5.49 -8.89 8.43
C LYS A 72 6.89 -8.43 7.97
N PRO A 73 7.45 -7.38 8.60
CA PRO A 73 8.82 -6.98 8.31
C PRO A 73 9.78 -8.11 8.68
N GLY A 74 10.69 -8.44 7.76
CA GLY A 74 11.70 -9.47 7.96
C GLY A 74 12.72 -9.49 6.83
N ALA A 75 13.62 -10.47 6.86
CA ALA A 75 14.68 -10.60 5.86
C ALA A 75 14.12 -10.74 4.43
N ALA A 76 13.04 -11.52 4.26
CA ALA A 76 12.41 -11.75 2.96
C ALA A 76 11.75 -10.50 2.35
N THR A 77 11.39 -9.52 3.18
CA THR A 77 10.79 -8.25 2.74
C THR A 77 11.73 -7.06 2.90
N HIS A 78 13.03 -7.34 3.13
CA HIS A 78 14.05 -6.31 3.31
C HIS A 78 13.68 -5.29 4.42
N GLY A 79 13.02 -5.78 5.49
CA GLY A 79 12.60 -4.96 6.63
C GLY A 79 11.27 -4.22 6.47
N LEU A 80 10.58 -4.37 5.33
CA LEU A 80 9.28 -3.74 5.09
C LEU A 80 8.12 -4.63 5.56
N SER A 81 7.14 -4.07 6.26
CA SER A 81 5.82 -4.70 6.34
C SER A 81 5.01 -4.35 5.11
N VAL A 82 4.03 -5.19 4.83
CA VAL A 82 3.10 -5.00 3.71
C VAL A 82 1.71 -5.09 4.27
N ASP A 83 1.00 -3.98 4.23
CA ASP A 83 -0.39 -3.89 4.65
C ASP A 83 -1.23 -3.61 3.40
N VAL A 84 -2.42 -4.20 3.30
CA VAL A 84 -3.35 -3.90 2.20
C VAL A 84 -4.65 -3.43 2.82
N VAL A 85 -5.17 -2.35 2.26
CA VAL A 85 -6.37 -1.65 2.71
C VAL A 85 -7.34 -1.51 1.55
N ASP A 86 -8.61 -1.72 1.83
CA ASP A 86 -9.72 -1.59 0.91
C ASP A 86 -10.64 -0.48 1.44
N MET A 87 -10.71 0.61 0.67
CA MET A 87 -11.37 1.86 1.04
C MET A 87 -12.36 2.27 -0.05
N ASN A 88 -13.51 2.78 0.34
CA ASN A 88 -14.55 3.26 -0.57
C ASN A 88 -15.05 4.64 -0.14
N ASP A 89 -14.62 5.68 -0.87
CA ASP A 89 -14.99 7.09 -0.64
C ASP A 89 -15.01 7.47 0.85
N VAL A 90 -13.87 7.26 1.52
CA VAL A 90 -13.76 7.32 2.98
C VAL A 90 -12.41 7.93 3.40
N ARG A 91 -12.47 8.70 4.50
CA ARG A 91 -11.32 9.29 5.18
C ARG A 91 -10.99 8.50 6.42
N GLY A 92 -9.80 7.89 6.45
CA GLY A 92 -9.28 7.15 7.58
C GLY A 92 -8.72 8.02 8.71
N PRO A 93 -8.28 7.40 9.81
CA PRO A 93 -7.75 8.10 10.98
C PRO A 93 -6.38 8.74 10.71
N HIS A 94 -6.12 9.90 11.32
CA HIS A 94 -4.82 10.55 11.22
C HIS A 94 -3.73 9.71 11.86
N HIS A 95 -2.62 9.61 11.15
CA HIS A 95 -1.43 8.94 11.66
C HIS A 95 -0.17 9.50 11.01
N ARG A 96 0.97 9.15 11.60
CA ARG A 96 2.31 9.55 11.18
C ARG A 96 3.15 8.33 10.81
N HIS A 97 4.02 8.51 9.83
CA HIS A 97 4.96 7.51 9.33
C HIS A 97 6.38 7.86 9.74
N PRO A 98 6.87 7.40 10.91
CA PRO A 98 8.19 7.81 11.42
C PRO A 98 9.34 7.48 10.46
N ASN A 99 9.20 6.41 9.67
CA ASN A 99 10.22 5.92 8.74
C ASN A 99 9.85 6.09 7.25
N GLY A 100 8.73 6.76 6.95
CA GLY A 100 8.19 6.89 5.60
C GLY A 100 7.23 5.75 5.24
N GLU A 101 6.57 5.92 4.10
CA GLU A 101 5.59 4.98 3.54
C GLU A 101 5.62 5.07 2.00
N ALA A 102 5.48 3.94 1.32
CA ALA A 102 5.26 3.90 -0.13
C ALA A 102 3.97 3.15 -0.42
N ASP A 103 3.06 3.83 -1.10
CA ASP A 103 1.72 3.37 -1.37
C ASP A 103 1.54 3.03 -2.83
N LEU A 104 1.10 1.80 -3.09
CA LEU A 104 0.61 1.40 -4.39
C LEU A 104 -0.91 1.53 -4.41
N ILE A 105 -1.40 2.43 -5.25
CA ILE A 105 -2.82 2.73 -5.40
C ILE A 105 -3.36 1.88 -6.55
N LEU A 106 -4.37 1.06 -6.25
CA LEU A 106 -5.01 0.12 -7.17
C LEU A 106 -6.51 0.49 -7.27
N PRO A 107 -6.88 1.44 -8.16
CA PRO A 107 -8.27 1.86 -8.31
C PRO A 107 -9.16 0.71 -8.77
N ILE A 108 -10.23 0.43 -8.02
CA ILE A 108 -11.31 -0.47 -8.47
C ILE A 108 -12.25 0.32 -9.37
N ASP A 109 -12.62 1.52 -8.94
CA ASP A 109 -13.35 2.48 -9.76
C ASP A 109 -12.38 3.39 -10.50
N ALA A 110 -12.67 3.67 -11.78
CA ALA A 110 -11.77 4.39 -12.68
C ALA A 110 -11.39 5.82 -12.23
N ARG A 111 -12.16 6.43 -11.33
CA ARG A 111 -11.93 7.78 -10.79
C ARG A 111 -11.41 7.77 -9.35
N ALA A 112 -11.25 6.59 -8.74
CA ALA A 112 -10.80 6.48 -7.37
C ALA A 112 -9.36 6.99 -7.25
N GLN A 113 -9.14 7.79 -6.21
CA GLN A 113 -7.85 8.39 -5.89
C GLN A 113 -7.57 8.23 -4.41
N PHE A 114 -6.32 7.97 -4.05
CA PHE A 114 -5.83 8.00 -2.68
C PHE A 114 -5.02 9.27 -2.47
N ASP A 115 -5.40 10.10 -1.50
CA ASP A 115 -4.79 11.40 -1.21
C ASP A 115 -4.65 12.30 -2.45
N GLY A 116 -5.61 12.19 -3.37
CA GLY A 116 -5.63 12.94 -4.63
C GLY A 116 -4.72 12.37 -5.73
N HIS A 117 -4.16 11.18 -5.54
CA HIS A 117 -3.35 10.47 -6.52
C HIS A 117 -4.11 9.26 -7.10
N GLY A 118 -4.04 9.07 -8.43
CA GLY A 118 -4.67 7.97 -9.13
C GLY A 118 -3.89 6.65 -8.98
N GLY A 119 -4.12 5.70 -9.90
CA GLY A 119 -3.35 4.46 -9.91
C GLY A 119 -1.86 4.71 -10.13
N GLY A 120 -1.01 4.05 -9.34
CA GLY A 120 0.45 4.25 -9.36
C GLY A 120 1.04 4.30 -7.95
N TRP A 121 2.27 4.80 -7.84
CA TRP A 121 2.97 4.92 -6.57
C TRP A 121 2.89 6.33 -5.99
N LEU A 122 2.69 6.41 -4.67
CA LEU A 122 2.79 7.64 -3.90
C LEU A 122 3.71 7.39 -2.70
N VAL A 123 4.80 8.17 -2.59
CA VAL A 123 5.79 7.98 -1.52
C VAL A 123 5.79 9.16 -0.57
N TYR A 124 5.68 8.86 0.72
CA TYR A 124 5.77 9.82 1.80
C TYR A 124 7.12 9.70 2.53
N PRO A 125 7.83 10.81 2.76
CA PRO A 125 9.10 10.77 3.46
C PRO A 125 8.98 10.53 4.95
N PRO A 126 10.07 10.12 5.62
CA PRO A 126 10.10 9.95 7.06
C PRO A 126 9.56 11.16 7.82
N GLY A 127 8.62 10.90 8.72
CA GLY A 127 7.96 11.89 9.56
C GLY A 127 6.74 12.57 8.97
N SER A 128 6.32 12.20 7.76
CA SER A 128 5.03 12.59 7.17
C SER A 128 3.85 12.16 8.05
N ALA A 129 2.75 12.90 7.95
CA ALA A 129 1.50 12.55 8.59
C ALA A 129 0.33 12.96 7.69
N HIS A 130 -0.73 12.16 7.69
CA HIS A 130 -1.90 12.40 6.84
C HIS A 130 -3.16 11.76 7.41
N PHE A 131 -4.30 12.12 6.80
CA PHE A 131 -5.52 11.35 6.91
C PHE A 131 -5.68 10.57 5.60
N PRO A 132 -5.37 9.26 5.57
CA PRO A 132 -5.44 8.47 4.35
C PRO A 132 -6.86 8.56 3.80
N THR A 133 -7.02 9.06 2.58
CA THR A 133 -8.34 9.36 2.04
C THR A 133 -8.47 8.77 0.65
N VAL A 134 -9.41 7.83 0.47
CA VAL A 134 -9.87 7.47 -0.86
C VAL A 134 -11.07 8.32 -1.20
N SER A 135 -11.08 8.91 -2.40
CA SER A 135 -12.22 9.67 -2.95
C SER A 135 -12.50 9.28 -4.39
N GLY A 136 -13.72 9.53 -4.86
CA GLY A 136 -14.10 9.28 -6.26
C GLY A 136 -14.36 7.80 -6.61
N GLY A 137 -14.55 6.96 -5.59
CA GLY A 137 -14.91 5.54 -5.70
C GLY A 137 -14.13 4.66 -4.73
N ARG A 138 -13.97 3.39 -5.10
CA ARG A 138 -13.26 2.37 -4.34
C ARG A 138 -11.85 2.13 -4.88
N ALA A 139 -10.90 1.95 -3.97
CA ALA A 139 -9.53 1.54 -4.30
C ALA A 139 -8.99 0.56 -3.27
N LEU A 140 -8.09 -0.31 -3.71
CA LEU A 140 -7.16 -0.97 -2.81
C LEU A 140 -5.90 -0.10 -2.72
N VAL A 141 -5.31 -0.05 -1.53
CA VAL A 141 -4.02 0.62 -1.33
C VAL A 141 -3.11 -0.34 -0.57
N LEU A 142 -1.95 -0.63 -1.16
CA LEU A 142 -0.92 -1.48 -0.57
C LEU A 142 0.17 -0.58 0.00
N TYR A 143 0.43 -0.70 1.29
CA TYR A 143 1.42 0.09 2.02
C TYR A 143 2.70 -0.70 2.21
N LEU A 144 3.83 -0.10 1.87
CA LEU A 144 5.16 -0.58 2.23
C LEU A 144 5.70 0.27 3.37
N LEU A 145 5.88 -0.34 4.54
CA LEU A 145 6.21 0.36 5.78
C LEU A 145 7.53 -0.16 6.37
N PRO A 146 8.59 0.66 6.46
CA PRO A 146 9.83 0.26 7.13
C PRO A 146 9.61 -0.08 8.60
N GLY A 147 9.87 -1.34 8.96
CA GLY A 147 9.59 -1.89 10.29
C GLY A 147 8.11 -2.04 10.63
N GLY A 148 7.21 -1.75 9.68
CA GLY A 148 5.76 -1.73 9.90
C GLY A 148 5.28 -0.67 10.88
N ALA A 149 6.01 0.45 10.97
CA ALA A 149 5.80 1.51 11.96
C ALA A 149 4.74 2.51 11.50
N ILE A 150 3.66 2.63 12.26
CA ILE A 150 2.62 3.65 12.12
C ILE A 150 2.33 4.22 13.51
N GLU A 151 2.28 5.55 13.61
CA GLU A 151 1.94 6.27 14.85
C GLU A 151 0.56 6.91 14.71
N PHE A 152 -0.48 6.21 15.19
CA PHE A 152 -1.82 6.79 15.23
C PHE A 152 -1.87 7.94 16.23
N THR A 153 -2.29 9.11 15.77
CA THR A 153 -2.55 10.24 16.65
C THR A 153 -3.99 10.18 17.13
N ARG A 154 -4.25 10.62 18.36
CA ARG A 154 -5.64 10.81 18.80
C ARG A 154 -6.30 11.83 17.89
N ALA A 155 -7.48 11.50 17.36
CA ALA A 155 -8.37 12.51 16.80
C ALA A 155 -8.59 13.55 17.90
N ALA A 156 -8.27 14.81 17.61
CA ALA A 156 -8.67 15.93 18.45
C ALA A 156 -10.19 16.07 18.44
#